data_AF-A0A7L5ZG54-F1
#
_entry.id   AF-A0A7L5ZG54-F1
#
_cell.length_a   1.000
_cell.length_b   1.000
_cell.length_c   1.000
_cell.angle_alpha   90.00
_cell.angle_beta   90.00
_cell.angle_gamma   90.00
#
_symmetry.space_group_name_H-M   'P 1'
#
loop_
_entity.id
_entity.type
_entity.pdbx_description
1 polymer ?
#
loop_
_entity_poly.entity_id
_entity_poly.type
_entity_poly.pdbx_seq_one_letter_code
_entity_poly.pdbx_strand_id
1 'polypeptide(L)'
;MPSGLNGLGVSTADLDGDHRPDLFVAGSNRLFLNTGGRFSEAGGQEFTWTLYGNEDDPAGVSAWDLDGDGRIDLVIGQHFNSTIDGGRAVPVRVYANRGPGDGRAVRFEDVTDTAGLVGLRTKSPHVEVTDVDADGRPDLVTTAVAGPTSPVVFRNVSTPGSFRFEPVAAPGGPAYWVTGTTLDADHDGAAEIFLGEWYPTKPSLLLSVTGTRGHWLVVEVGKAGSAGVGAEVSVYRAGALGQESALLGRTQIAASAGYAGGAEPVARFGLGLPPRST
;
A
#
# COMPACT_ATOMS: atom_id res chain seq x y z
N MET A 1 -7.99 12.49 -20.66
CA MET A 1 -8.65 12.33 -19.35
C MET A 1 -10.08 12.84 -19.44
N PRO A 2 -11.07 12.09 -18.91
CA PRO A 2 -12.46 12.54 -18.88
C PRO A 2 -12.65 13.74 -17.94
N SER A 3 -13.68 14.56 -18.20
CA SER A 3 -14.13 15.61 -17.29
C SER A 3 -14.84 15.02 -16.06
N GLY A 4 -14.84 15.73 -14.93
CA GLY A 4 -15.55 15.30 -13.71
C GLY A 4 -14.81 14.24 -12.89
N LEU A 5 -13.48 14.15 -13.02
CA LEU A 5 -12.64 13.36 -12.14
C LEU A 5 -12.44 14.10 -10.81
N ASN A 6 -13.06 13.63 -9.74
CA ASN A 6 -12.79 14.05 -8.36
C ASN A 6 -12.02 12.94 -7.64
N GLY A 7 -11.18 13.32 -6.70
CA GLY A 7 -10.42 12.37 -5.93
C GLY A 7 -9.63 13.03 -4.83
N LEU A 8 -9.28 12.21 -3.85
CA LEU A 8 -8.59 12.59 -2.64
C LEU A 8 -7.15 12.04 -2.63
N GLY A 9 -6.92 10.91 -3.30
CA GLY A 9 -5.62 10.28 -3.44
C GLY A 9 -5.46 9.66 -4.82
N VAL A 10 -4.22 9.47 -5.25
CA VAL A 10 -3.86 8.88 -6.53
C VAL A 10 -2.67 7.96 -6.35
N SER A 11 -2.73 6.79 -7.00
CA SER A 11 -1.59 5.88 -7.09
C SER A 11 -1.21 5.69 -8.56
N THR A 12 0.09 5.50 -8.79
CA THR A 12 0.65 5.18 -10.10
C THR A 12 1.38 3.84 -10.02
N ALA A 13 0.95 2.86 -10.79
CA ALA A 13 1.60 1.56 -10.86
C ALA A 13 1.28 0.85 -12.18
N ASP A 14 2.06 -0.13 -12.57
CA ASP A 14 1.75 -1.01 -13.71
C ASP A 14 0.66 -2.02 -13.32
N LEU A 15 -0.61 -1.70 -13.61
CA LEU A 15 -1.76 -2.46 -13.13
C LEU A 15 -2.23 -3.52 -14.14
N ASP A 16 -1.94 -3.33 -15.43
CA ASP A 16 -2.25 -4.32 -16.48
C ASP A 16 -1.05 -5.16 -16.93
N GLY A 17 0.16 -4.88 -16.42
CA GLY A 17 1.38 -5.65 -16.66
C GLY A 17 2.05 -5.32 -17.99
N ASP A 18 1.77 -4.16 -18.60
CA ASP A 18 2.37 -3.72 -19.85
C ASP A 18 3.67 -2.90 -19.68
N HIS A 19 4.14 -2.77 -18.43
CA HIS A 19 5.31 -2.00 -18.00
C HIS A 19 5.18 -0.49 -18.19
N ARG A 20 3.95 0.02 -18.20
CA ARG A 20 3.66 1.46 -18.18
C ARG A 20 2.87 1.79 -16.91
N PRO A 21 3.21 2.89 -16.21
CA PRO A 21 2.42 3.30 -15.05
C PRO A 21 1.00 3.71 -15.46
N ASP A 22 0.02 3.03 -14.90
CA ASP A 22 -1.40 3.34 -14.91
C ASP A 22 -1.76 4.27 -13.74
N LEU A 23 -3.02 4.70 -13.66
CA LEU A 23 -3.52 5.56 -12.60
C LEU A 23 -4.75 4.95 -11.92
N PHE A 24 -4.76 4.96 -10.59
CA PHE A 24 -5.99 4.79 -9.82
C PHE A 24 -6.25 6.05 -9.00
N VAL A 25 -7.47 6.57 -9.06
CA VAL A 25 -7.89 7.78 -8.34
C VAL A 25 -8.93 7.39 -7.27
N ALA A 26 -8.51 7.42 -6.02
CA ALA A 26 -9.40 7.20 -4.87
C ALA A 26 -10.33 8.41 -4.66
N GLY A 27 -11.57 8.13 -4.28
CA GLY A 27 -12.65 9.12 -4.13
C GLY A 27 -13.68 8.92 -5.22
N SER A 28 -13.28 9.05 -6.49
CA SER A 28 -14.10 8.55 -7.61
C SER A 28 -13.93 7.05 -7.88
N ASN A 29 -12.86 6.45 -7.35
CA ASN A 29 -12.50 5.04 -7.51
C ASN A 29 -12.39 4.61 -8.98
N ARG A 30 -11.67 5.40 -9.77
CA ARG A 30 -11.55 5.21 -11.22
C ARG A 30 -10.12 4.81 -11.59
N LEU A 31 -10.03 3.79 -12.41
CA LEU A 31 -8.79 3.26 -12.97
C LEU A 31 -8.60 3.76 -14.41
N PHE A 32 -7.38 4.11 -14.77
CA PHE A 32 -7.01 4.57 -16.10
C PHE A 32 -5.75 3.87 -16.57
N LEU A 33 -5.85 3.14 -17.68
CA LEU A 33 -4.73 2.44 -18.29
C LEU A 33 -3.96 3.35 -19.24
N ASN A 34 -2.65 3.25 -19.21
CA ASN A 34 -1.72 4.10 -19.93
C ASN A 34 -1.21 3.46 -21.21
N THR A 35 -1.73 3.88 -22.35
CA THR A 35 -1.29 3.43 -23.69
C THR A 35 -0.23 4.37 -24.29
N GLY A 36 0.89 4.57 -23.57
CA GLY A 36 2.02 5.38 -24.05
C GLY A 36 1.79 6.88 -23.94
N GLY A 37 1.38 7.36 -22.77
CA GLY A 37 1.06 8.75 -22.45
C GLY A 37 -0.40 9.11 -22.72
N ARG A 38 -1.23 8.15 -23.13
CA ARG A 38 -2.67 8.31 -23.33
C ARG A 38 -3.43 7.42 -22.37
N PHE A 39 -4.36 8.02 -21.65
CA PHE A 39 -5.12 7.33 -20.61
C PHE A 39 -6.54 7.03 -21.07
N SER A 40 -6.93 5.77 -20.97
CA SER A 40 -8.31 5.30 -21.14
C SER A 40 -8.81 4.73 -19.83
N GLU A 41 -10.03 5.09 -19.45
CA GLU A 41 -10.66 4.53 -18.27
C GLU A 41 -10.86 3.02 -18.44
N ALA A 42 -10.47 2.26 -17.43
CA ALA A 42 -10.67 0.82 -17.33
C ALA A 42 -11.18 0.48 -15.94
N GLY A 43 -11.71 -0.73 -15.77
CA GLY A 43 -12.40 -1.12 -14.54
C GLY A 43 -13.88 -0.72 -14.53
N GLY A 44 -14.58 -1.14 -13.48
CA GLY A 44 -16.04 -1.04 -13.37
C GLY A 44 -16.55 -0.93 -11.94
N GLN A 45 -17.75 -1.49 -11.69
CA GLN A 45 -18.44 -1.43 -10.40
C GLN A 45 -17.73 -2.17 -9.25
N GLU A 46 -16.64 -2.89 -9.52
CA GLU A 46 -15.87 -3.60 -8.49
C GLU A 46 -15.38 -2.68 -7.36
N PHE A 47 -15.04 -1.42 -7.65
CA PHE A 47 -14.60 -0.45 -6.63
C PHE A 47 -15.75 0.34 -5.99
N THR A 48 -16.93 -0.27 -5.91
CA THR A 48 -18.10 0.36 -5.31
C THR A 48 -18.54 -0.42 -4.07
N TRP A 49 -18.85 0.32 -3.01
CA TRP A 49 -19.45 -0.21 -1.80
C TRP A 49 -20.46 0.77 -1.25
N THR A 50 -21.23 0.34 -0.25
CA THR A 50 -22.24 1.19 0.37
C THR A 50 -21.56 2.32 1.15
N LEU A 51 -21.86 3.56 0.79
CA LEU A 51 -21.45 4.77 1.51
C LEU A 51 -22.53 5.17 2.53
N TYR A 52 -22.13 5.79 3.63
CA TYR A 52 -23.00 6.20 4.74
C TYR A 52 -22.85 7.67 5.11
N GLY A 53 -23.93 8.44 4.95
CA GLY A 53 -23.95 9.85 5.33
C GLY A 53 -23.24 10.74 4.29
N ASN A 54 -22.82 11.93 4.72
CA ASN A 54 -22.30 12.98 3.83
C ASN A 54 -20.77 13.12 3.88
N GLU A 55 -20.09 12.27 4.65
CA GLU A 55 -18.64 12.26 4.81
C GLU A 55 -18.20 10.79 4.85
N ASP A 56 -18.20 10.18 3.67
CA ASP A 56 -17.89 8.76 3.45
C ASP A 56 -17.11 8.64 2.13
N ASP A 57 -15.94 9.28 2.10
CA ASP A 57 -15.12 9.38 0.92
C ASP A 57 -13.96 8.36 0.95
N PRO A 58 -13.77 7.54 -0.10
CA PRO A 58 -12.50 6.88 -0.32
C PRO A 58 -11.41 7.95 -0.48
N ALA A 59 -10.29 7.81 0.21
CA ALA A 59 -9.32 8.89 0.35
C ALA A 59 -7.95 8.52 -0.24
N GLY A 60 -7.14 7.75 0.48
CA GLY A 60 -5.82 7.33 0.02
C GLY A 60 -5.86 6.04 -0.79
N VAL A 61 -4.84 5.83 -1.60
CA VAL A 61 -4.61 4.56 -2.32
C VAL A 61 -3.13 4.23 -2.33
N SER A 62 -2.82 2.95 -2.11
CA SER A 62 -1.47 2.40 -2.27
C SER A 62 -1.54 1.16 -3.18
N ALA A 63 -0.47 0.91 -3.93
CA ALA A 63 -0.40 -0.17 -4.90
C ALA A 63 0.88 -1.00 -4.70
N TRP A 64 0.74 -2.31 -4.57
CA TRP A 64 1.85 -3.26 -4.39
C TRP A 64 1.40 -4.69 -4.71
N ASP A 65 2.32 -5.59 -5.04
CA ASP A 65 2.08 -7.05 -5.05
C ASP A 65 1.96 -7.59 -3.60
N LEU A 66 0.73 -7.67 -3.09
CA LEU A 66 0.48 -7.96 -1.67
C LEU A 66 0.45 -9.46 -1.36
N ASP A 67 0.04 -10.27 -2.33
CA ASP A 67 -0.03 -11.72 -2.18
C ASP A 67 1.17 -12.47 -2.78
N GLY A 68 2.08 -11.78 -3.46
CA GLY A 68 3.31 -12.33 -4.04
C GLY A 68 3.07 -13.09 -5.34
N ASP A 69 1.97 -12.83 -6.05
CA ASP A 69 1.64 -13.47 -7.32
C ASP A 69 2.21 -12.75 -8.55
N GLY A 70 2.88 -11.62 -8.34
CA GLY A 70 3.52 -10.81 -9.37
C GLY A 70 2.61 -9.78 -10.02
N ARG A 71 1.36 -9.63 -9.58
CA ARG A 71 0.44 -8.58 -10.03
C ARG A 71 0.27 -7.52 -8.95
N ILE A 72 0.12 -6.27 -9.38
CA ILE A 72 -0.04 -5.15 -8.45
C ILE A 72 -1.49 -5.07 -7.98
N ASP A 73 -1.69 -5.22 -6.67
CA ASP A 73 -2.94 -5.06 -5.94
C ASP A 73 -3.14 -3.62 -5.47
N LEU A 74 -4.35 -3.31 -4.98
CA LEU A 74 -4.69 -1.98 -4.47
C LEU A 74 -5.18 -2.04 -3.03
N VAL A 75 -4.74 -1.07 -2.22
CA VAL A 75 -5.30 -0.79 -0.89
C VAL A 75 -5.93 0.60 -0.91
N ILE A 76 -7.19 0.71 -0.47
CA ILE A 76 -7.93 1.98 -0.45
C ILE A 76 -8.26 2.37 0.99
N GLY A 77 -7.79 3.55 1.39
CA GLY A 77 -8.09 4.19 2.66
C GLY A 77 -9.47 4.83 2.68
N GLN A 78 -10.03 4.97 3.88
CA GLN A 78 -11.40 5.45 4.08
C GLN A 78 -11.43 6.69 4.96
N HIS A 79 -12.25 7.67 4.59
CA HIS A 79 -12.50 8.88 5.36
C HIS A 79 -13.97 8.94 5.84
N PHE A 80 -14.44 7.88 6.51
CA PHE A 80 -15.86 7.68 6.80
C PHE A 80 -16.22 8.18 8.21
N ASN A 81 -16.93 9.30 8.31
CA ASN A 81 -17.39 9.87 9.58
C ASN A 81 -18.48 9.06 10.27
N SER A 82 -19.28 8.33 9.48
CA SER A 82 -20.28 7.41 9.98
C SER A 82 -19.71 6.32 10.90
N THR A 83 -18.41 6.00 10.79
CA THR A 83 -17.73 5.08 11.72
C THR A 83 -17.74 5.62 13.15
N ILE A 84 -17.53 6.93 13.31
CA ILE A 84 -17.50 7.63 14.60
C ILE A 84 -18.91 7.84 15.11
N ASP A 85 -19.77 8.45 14.30
CA ASP A 85 -21.11 8.85 14.71
C ASP A 85 -22.06 7.65 14.87
N GLY A 86 -21.89 6.64 14.00
CA GLY A 86 -22.70 5.43 13.99
C GLY A 86 -22.13 4.29 14.84
N GLY A 87 -20.98 4.48 15.49
CA GLY A 87 -20.31 3.47 16.31
C GLY A 87 -19.89 2.21 15.53
N ARG A 88 -19.71 2.33 14.22
CA ARG A 88 -19.33 1.22 13.34
C ARG A 88 -17.82 1.07 13.27
N ALA A 89 -17.38 -0.13 12.91
CA ALA A 89 -16.00 -0.41 12.58
C ALA A 89 -15.97 -0.80 11.10
N VAL A 90 -15.17 -0.09 10.28
CA VAL A 90 -15.12 -0.32 8.82
C VAL A 90 -13.66 -0.54 8.44
N PRO A 91 -13.33 -1.63 7.72
CA PRO A 91 -11.95 -1.88 7.33
C PRO A 91 -11.53 -0.92 6.21
N VAL A 92 -10.23 -0.71 6.03
CA VAL A 92 -9.71 -0.26 4.73
C VAL A 92 -9.93 -1.38 3.70
N ARG A 93 -9.94 -1.06 2.41
CA ARG A 93 -10.27 -2.05 1.37
C ARG A 93 -9.01 -2.60 0.72
N VAL A 94 -9.01 -3.90 0.42
CA VAL A 94 -7.96 -4.55 -0.39
C VAL A 94 -8.60 -5.15 -1.63
N TYR A 95 -8.04 -4.82 -2.78
CA TYR A 95 -8.48 -5.28 -4.08
C TYR A 95 -7.38 -6.11 -4.74
N ALA A 96 -7.64 -7.39 -4.93
CA ALA A 96 -6.73 -8.32 -5.58
C ALA A 96 -6.78 -8.16 -7.09
N ASN A 97 -5.62 -8.04 -7.73
CA ASN A 97 -5.50 -8.02 -9.17
C ASN A 97 -5.53 -9.45 -9.72
N ARG A 98 -6.61 -9.77 -10.44
CA ARG A 98 -6.83 -11.10 -11.05
C ARG A 98 -6.33 -11.18 -12.48
N GLY A 99 -5.57 -10.18 -12.93
CA GLY A 99 -5.04 -10.07 -14.27
C GLY A 99 -6.12 -9.92 -15.35
N PRO A 100 -5.76 -10.16 -16.62
CA PRO A 100 -6.69 -10.01 -17.74
C PRO A 100 -7.80 -11.05 -17.75
N GLY A 101 -8.93 -10.70 -18.34
CA GLY A 101 -10.00 -11.63 -18.71
C GLY A 101 -11.38 -10.96 -18.82
N ASP A 102 -12.38 -11.71 -19.29
CA ASP A 102 -13.70 -11.20 -19.68
C ASP A 102 -13.64 -10.01 -20.66
N GLY A 103 -12.62 -10.03 -21.53
CA GLY A 103 -12.34 -8.95 -22.49
C GLY A 103 -11.74 -7.68 -21.89
N ARG A 104 -11.37 -7.69 -20.60
CA ARG A 104 -10.69 -6.58 -19.90
C ARG A 104 -9.18 -6.85 -19.81
N ALA A 105 -8.39 -5.77 -19.88
CA ALA A 105 -6.94 -5.81 -19.69
C ALA A 105 -6.55 -6.17 -18.24
N VAL A 106 -7.38 -5.76 -17.27
CA VAL A 106 -7.21 -6.04 -15.85
C VAL A 106 -8.57 -6.20 -15.17
N ARG A 107 -8.64 -7.03 -14.12
CA ARG A 107 -9.80 -7.18 -13.24
C ARG A 107 -9.37 -7.16 -11.79
N PHE A 108 -10.16 -6.48 -10.96
CA PHE A 108 -9.97 -6.47 -9.52
C PHE A 108 -11.11 -7.18 -8.79
N GLU A 109 -10.79 -7.80 -7.67
CA GLU A 109 -11.74 -8.44 -6.75
C GLU A 109 -11.56 -7.84 -5.35
N ASP A 110 -12.65 -7.43 -4.71
CA ASP A 110 -12.62 -7.03 -3.29
C ASP A 110 -12.38 -8.27 -2.42
N VAL A 111 -11.20 -8.36 -1.81
CA VAL A 111 -10.81 -9.46 -0.92
C VAL A 111 -10.78 -9.03 0.54
N THR A 112 -11.32 -7.85 0.87
CA THR A 112 -11.23 -7.24 2.21
C THR A 112 -11.68 -8.21 3.32
N ASP A 113 -12.83 -8.86 3.13
CA ASP A 113 -13.43 -9.74 4.14
C ASP A 113 -12.63 -11.04 4.35
N THR A 114 -11.98 -11.55 3.30
CA THR A 114 -11.21 -12.80 3.35
C THR A 114 -9.75 -12.58 3.73
N ALA A 115 -9.23 -11.36 3.51
CA ALA A 115 -7.85 -10.96 3.79
C ALA A 115 -7.57 -10.74 5.28
N GLY A 116 -8.59 -10.75 6.15
CA GLY A 116 -8.40 -10.62 7.61
C GLY A 116 -8.29 -9.18 8.11
N LEU A 117 -8.68 -8.19 7.30
CA LEU A 117 -8.69 -6.79 7.70
C LEU A 117 -9.86 -6.52 8.67
N VAL A 118 -9.54 -6.19 9.90
CA VAL A 118 -10.54 -5.85 10.92
C VAL A 118 -11.11 -4.46 10.67
N GLY A 119 -12.37 -4.27 11.06
CA GLY A 119 -13.00 -2.95 11.02
C GLY A 119 -12.28 -1.95 11.94
N LEU A 120 -12.02 -0.75 11.43
CA LEU A 120 -11.42 0.36 12.16
C LEU A 120 -12.52 1.29 12.70
N ARG A 121 -12.41 1.69 13.97
CA ARG A 121 -13.32 2.65 14.63
C ARG A 121 -12.82 4.10 14.53
N THR A 122 -12.22 4.41 13.39
CA THR A 122 -11.59 5.69 13.07
C THR A 122 -11.68 5.89 11.58
N LYS A 123 -11.45 7.11 11.10
CA LYS A 123 -11.13 7.29 9.69
C LYS A 123 -9.64 7.00 9.49
N SER A 124 -9.32 6.37 8.38
CA SER A 124 -7.95 6.04 7.98
C SER A 124 -7.76 6.44 6.51
N PRO A 125 -7.71 7.74 6.22
CA PRO A 125 -7.62 8.21 4.86
C PRO A 125 -6.28 7.81 4.22
N HIS A 126 -5.19 7.91 4.97
CA HIS A 126 -3.87 7.48 4.51
C HIS A 126 -3.65 5.99 4.80
N VAL A 127 -3.24 5.27 3.77
CA VAL A 127 -2.81 3.87 3.81
C VAL A 127 -1.47 3.76 3.11
N GLU A 128 -0.48 3.17 3.74
CA GLU A 128 0.87 2.97 3.19
C GLU A 128 1.14 1.47 3.11
N VAL A 129 1.85 1.02 2.07
CA VAL A 129 2.31 -0.36 1.95
C VAL A 129 3.83 -0.38 1.96
N THR A 130 4.44 -1.15 2.87
CA THR A 130 5.90 -1.34 2.97
C THR A 130 6.20 -2.59 3.80
N ASP A 131 7.35 -3.23 3.58
CA ASP A 131 7.86 -4.30 4.45
C ASP A 131 8.40 -3.68 5.76
N VAL A 132 7.57 -3.63 6.81
CA VAL A 132 7.88 -2.89 8.04
C VAL A 132 8.89 -3.64 8.90
N ASP A 133 8.84 -4.97 8.91
CA ASP A 133 9.69 -5.83 9.74
C ASP A 133 10.81 -6.57 8.97
N ALA A 134 11.05 -6.16 7.72
CA ALA A 134 12.08 -6.68 6.83
C ALA A 134 12.00 -8.21 6.63
N ASP A 135 10.79 -8.76 6.62
CA ASP A 135 10.55 -10.20 6.46
C ASP A 135 10.25 -10.63 5.02
N GLY A 136 10.28 -9.68 4.09
CA GLY A 136 10.12 -9.87 2.65
C GLY A 136 8.68 -9.82 2.17
N ARG A 137 7.71 -9.55 3.07
CA ARG A 137 6.30 -9.36 2.71
C ARG A 137 5.88 -7.91 3.03
N PRO A 138 5.21 -7.22 2.10
CA PRO A 138 4.79 -5.84 2.33
C PRO A 138 3.61 -5.80 3.31
N ASP A 139 3.77 -5.10 4.42
CA ASP A 139 2.73 -4.81 5.41
C ASP A 139 1.90 -3.59 5.01
N LEU A 140 0.73 -3.44 5.63
CA LEU A 140 -0.17 -2.30 5.44
C LEU A 140 -0.22 -1.44 6.69
N VAL A 141 0.11 -0.15 6.57
CA VAL A 141 0.04 0.83 7.65
C VAL A 141 -1.19 1.71 7.43
N THR A 142 -2.01 1.85 8.47
CA THR A 142 -3.20 2.72 8.45
C THR A 142 -3.00 3.96 9.31
N THR A 143 -3.76 5.01 9.05
CA THR A 143 -3.82 6.20 9.89
C THR A 143 -5.01 6.17 10.84
N ALA A 144 -5.04 7.08 11.80
CA ALA A 144 -6.20 7.29 12.66
C ALA A 144 -6.44 8.79 12.81
N VAL A 145 -7.61 9.26 12.34
CA VAL A 145 -7.94 10.70 12.30
C VAL A 145 -9.15 11.09 13.14
N ALA A 146 -9.75 10.15 13.88
CA ALA A 146 -10.87 10.45 14.76
C ALA A 146 -11.02 9.47 15.94
N GLY A 147 -11.69 9.94 17.00
CA GLY A 147 -11.93 9.16 18.22
C GLY A 147 -10.67 8.89 19.05
N PRO A 148 -10.79 8.16 20.17
CA PRO A 148 -9.66 7.81 21.04
C PRO A 148 -8.86 6.62 20.48
N THR A 149 -8.56 6.63 19.18
CA THR A 149 -7.99 5.48 18.47
C THR A 149 -6.55 5.71 18.04
N SER A 150 -5.89 4.61 17.71
CA SER A 150 -4.51 4.58 17.23
C SER A 150 -4.46 3.98 15.82
N PRO A 151 -3.41 4.31 15.05
CA PRO A 151 -3.05 3.60 13.84
C PRO A 151 -2.99 2.08 14.04
N VAL A 152 -3.28 1.32 12.98
CA VAL A 152 -3.10 -0.13 12.95
C VAL A 152 -2.12 -0.48 11.84
N VAL A 153 -1.13 -1.32 12.18
CA VAL A 153 -0.31 -2.00 11.17
C VAL A 153 -0.93 -3.37 10.95
N PHE A 154 -1.19 -3.72 9.71
CA PHE A 154 -1.66 -5.03 9.29
C PHE A 154 -0.45 -5.79 8.75
N ARG A 155 0.08 -6.70 9.57
CA ARG A 155 1.22 -7.53 9.20
C ARG A 155 0.82 -8.51 8.13
N ASN A 156 1.58 -8.60 7.05
CA ASN A 156 1.34 -9.49 5.95
C ASN A 156 1.89 -10.89 6.22
N VAL A 157 0.97 -11.87 6.28
CA VAL A 157 1.29 -13.30 6.43
C VAL A 157 0.75 -14.10 5.25
N SER A 158 0.54 -13.42 4.11
CA SER A 158 0.10 -13.98 2.85
C SER A 158 1.07 -15.06 2.35
N THR A 159 0.52 -15.99 1.58
CA THR A 159 1.31 -16.92 0.75
C THR A 159 0.98 -16.65 -0.72
N PRO A 160 1.88 -16.94 -1.68
CA PRO A 160 1.66 -16.70 -3.10
C PRO A 160 0.24 -17.03 -3.58
N GLY A 161 -0.50 -16.01 -4.02
CA GLY A 161 -1.88 -16.13 -4.52
C GLY A 161 -2.97 -16.16 -3.44
N SER A 162 -2.66 -15.83 -2.19
CA SER A 162 -3.60 -15.78 -1.07
C SER A 162 -3.38 -14.55 -0.20
N PHE A 163 -4.45 -13.87 0.19
CA PHE A 163 -4.38 -12.67 1.03
C PHE A 163 -4.61 -13.03 2.48
N ARG A 164 -3.67 -12.66 3.35
CA ARG A 164 -3.86 -12.74 4.80
C ARG A 164 -3.04 -11.70 5.54
N PHE A 165 -3.72 -10.90 6.34
CA PHE A 165 -3.14 -9.92 7.24
C PHE A 165 -3.53 -10.19 8.68
N GLU A 166 -2.66 -9.79 9.60
CA GLU A 166 -2.87 -9.86 11.04
C GLU A 166 -2.74 -8.45 11.65
N PRO A 167 -3.73 -7.97 12.41
CA PRO A 167 -3.68 -6.64 12.99
C PRO A 167 -2.66 -6.59 14.14
N VAL A 168 -1.74 -5.64 14.06
CA VAL A 168 -0.77 -5.26 15.06
C VAL A 168 -1.07 -3.81 15.44
N ALA A 169 -1.41 -3.57 16.71
CA ALA A 169 -1.61 -2.21 17.19
C ALA A 169 -0.29 -1.44 17.10
N ALA A 170 -0.29 -0.30 16.41
CA ALA A 170 0.87 0.57 16.36
C ALA A 170 1.02 1.33 17.69
N PRO A 171 2.25 1.66 18.12
CA PRO A 171 2.45 2.63 19.19
C PRO A 171 1.90 4.00 18.77
N GLY A 172 1.54 4.82 19.74
CA GLY A 172 0.95 6.14 19.49
C GLY A 172 -0.44 6.22 20.12
N GLY A 173 -0.64 7.24 20.95
CA GLY A 173 -1.93 7.47 21.61
C GLY A 173 -2.96 8.12 20.67
N PRO A 174 -4.15 8.41 21.22
CA PRO A 174 -5.20 9.16 20.54
C PRO A 174 -4.75 10.51 20.00
N ALA A 175 -4.71 10.62 18.67
CA ALA A 175 -4.24 11.81 17.97
C ALA A 175 -4.85 11.88 16.56
N TYR A 176 -4.62 12.98 15.87
CA TYR A 176 -5.17 13.22 14.53
C TYR A 176 -4.04 13.04 13.51
N TRP A 177 -3.76 11.79 13.17
CA TRP A 177 -2.72 11.38 12.24
C TRP A 177 -3.26 11.37 10.80
N VAL A 178 -3.25 12.51 10.09
CA VAL A 178 -3.88 12.60 8.75
C VAL A 178 -3.10 11.82 7.69
N THR A 179 -1.79 11.89 7.78
CA THR A 179 -0.88 11.42 6.74
C THR A 179 0.41 10.91 7.38
N GLY A 180 1.11 10.06 6.66
CA GLY A 180 2.42 9.60 7.03
C GLY A 180 3.33 9.38 5.83
N THR A 181 4.49 8.82 6.12
CA THR A 181 5.46 8.32 5.15
C THR A 181 6.27 7.21 5.80
N THR A 182 6.81 6.33 4.98
CA THR A 182 7.77 5.31 5.41
C THR A 182 9.16 5.60 4.88
N LEU A 183 10.16 5.32 5.71
CA LEU A 183 11.57 5.53 5.42
C LEU A 183 12.41 4.55 6.23
N ASP A 184 13.61 4.24 5.76
CA ASP A 184 14.63 3.54 6.56
C ASP A 184 15.55 4.62 7.12
N ALA A 185 15.22 5.14 8.30
CA ALA A 185 15.84 6.35 8.85
C ALA A 185 17.21 6.09 9.48
N ASP A 186 17.43 4.88 9.99
CA ASP A 186 18.68 4.48 10.63
C ASP A 186 19.50 3.47 9.81
N HIS A 187 19.02 3.12 8.62
CA HIS A 187 19.67 2.23 7.65
C HIS A 187 19.84 0.81 8.21
N ASP A 188 18.84 0.31 8.96
CA ASP A 188 18.80 -1.04 9.49
C ASP A 188 17.98 -2.02 8.63
N GLY A 189 17.31 -1.50 7.60
CA GLY A 189 16.50 -2.23 6.63
C GLY A 189 15.04 -2.41 7.02
N ALA A 190 14.66 -2.14 8.28
CA ALA A 190 13.26 -1.99 8.67
C ALA A 190 12.75 -0.62 8.23
N ALA A 191 11.44 -0.51 7.98
CA ALA A 191 10.85 0.78 7.68
C ALA A 191 10.34 1.45 8.98
N GLU A 192 10.85 2.64 9.26
CA GLU A 192 10.20 3.59 10.16
C GLU A 192 8.92 4.14 9.53
N ILE A 193 7.96 4.45 10.39
CA ILE A 193 6.72 5.13 10.02
C ILE A 193 6.71 6.51 10.68
N PHE A 194 6.73 7.57 9.87
CA PHE A 194 6.48 8.92 10.36
C PHE A 194 5.00 9.27 10.17
N LEU A 195 4.34 9.73 11.24
CA LEU A 195 2.95 10.18 11.25
C LEU A 195 2.88 11.66 11.60
N GLY A 196 2.27 12.43 10.70
CA GLY A 196 2.02 13.86 10.88
C GLY A 196 0.77 14.10 11.73
N GLU A 197 0.93 14.76 12.87
CA GLU A 197 -0.19 15.22 13.69
C GLU A 197 -0.75 16.53 13.13
N TRP A 198 -2.08 16.59 12.99
CA TRP A 198 -2.80 17.75 12.47
C TRP A 198 -2.72 18.96 13.39
N TYR A 199 -2.83 18.76 14.70
CA TYR A 199 -2.84 19.86 15.66
C TYR A 199 -1.42 20.28 16.05
N PRO A 200 -1.03 21.55 15.83
CA PRO A 200 0.34 22.02 16.13
C PRO A 200 0.69 22.00 17.63
N THR A 201 -0.30 21.80 18.50
CA THR A 201 -0.13 21.67 19.95
C THR A 201 0.20 20.25 20.40
N LYS A 202 0.21 19.27 19.49
CA LYS A 202 0.51 17.87 19.76
C LYS A 202 1.72 17.44 18.92
N PRO A 203 2.53 16.48 19.40
CA PRO A 203 3.71 16.04 18.66
C PRO A 203 3.34 15.10 17.51
N SER A 204 4.00 15.27 16.37
CA SER A 204 4.13 14.22 15.35
C SER A 204 4.91 13.02 15.91
N LEU A 205 4.76 11.86 15.30
CA LEU A 205 5.34 10.61 15.80
C LEU A 205 6.23 9.95 14.75
N LEU A 206 7.42 9.53 15.14
CA LEU A 206 8.24 8.57 14.39
C LEU A 206 8.19 7.24 15.13
N LEU A 207 7.69 6.21 14.47
CA LEU A 207 7.64 4.84 14.96
C LEU A 207 8.81 4.07 14.35
N SER A 208 9.77 3.68 15.19
CA SER A 208 10.87 2.81 14.79
C SER A 208 10.53 1.36 15.08
N VAL A 209 10.80 0.50 14.11
CA VAL A 209 10.58 -0.94 14.23
C VAL A 209 11.91 -1.60 14.55
N THR A 210 12.28 -1.59 15.82
CA THR A 210 13.56 -2.15 16.27
C THR A 210 13.51 -3.67 16.39
N GLY A 211 14.59 -4.35 16.01
CA GLY A 211 14.79 -5.77 16.32
C GLY A 211 14.52 -6.73 15.17
N THR A 212 14.36 -6.20 13.96
CA THR A 212 14.52 -6.98 12.74
C THR A 212 15.94 -7.60 12.76
N ARG A 213 16.00 -8.93 12.69
CA ARG A 213 17.25 -9.70 12.63
C ARG A 213 17.32 -10.29 11.23
N GLY A 214 17.60 -9.50 10.20
CA GLY A 214 17.47 -9.99 8.83
C GLY A 214 18.34 -9.28 7.82
N HIS A 215 18.72 -10.02 6.78
CA HIS A 215 19.40 -9.48 5.61
C HIS A 215 18.42 -8.65 4.80
N TRP A 216 18.87 -7.53 4.24
CA TRP A 216 18.04 -6.68 3.40
C TRP A 216 18.83 -6.18 2.21
N LEU A 217 18.11 -5.67 1.23
CA LEU A 217 18.67 -5.04 0.05
C LEU A 217 17.87 -3.78 -0.27
N VAL A 218 18.56 -2.65 -0.44
CA VAL A 218 18.01 -1.45 -1.03
C VAL A 218 18.63 -1.28 -2.41
N VAL A 219 17.78 -1.09 -3.42
CA VAL A 219 18.19 -0.87 -4.81
C VAL A 219 17.71 0.50 -5.26
N GLU A 220 18.67 1.36 -5.58
CA GLU A 220 18.44 2.61 -6.30
C GLU A 220 18.57 2.36 -7.81
N VAL A 221 17.60 2.82 -8.59
CA VAL A 221 17.63 2.71 -10.06
C VAL A 221 17.70 4.11 -10.65
N GLY A 222 18.68 4.35 -11.50
CA GLY A 222 18.78 5.59 -12.26
C GLY A 222 20.18 6.18 -12.28
N LYS A 223 20.29 7.36 -12.91
CA LYS A 223 21.48 8.21 -12.81
C LYS A 223 21.32 9.13 -11.61
N ALA A 224 22.42 9.69 -11.11
CA ALA A 224 22.37 10.75 -10.11
C ALA A 224 21.35 11.84 -10.52
N GLY A 225 20.31 12.04 -9.72
CA GLY A 225 19.21 12.98 -9.99
C GLY A 225 17.99 12.42 -10.72
N SER A 226 17.94 11.12 -11.05
CA SER A 226 16.71 10.44 -11.49
C SER A 226 16.34 9.36 -10.48
N ALA A 227 15.09 9.37 -10.02
CA ALA A 227 14.59 8.53 -8.94
C ALA A 227 14.10 7.13 -9.37
N GLY A 228 14.33 6.71 -10.63
CA GLY A 228 13.96 5.36 -11.09
C GLY A 228 12.47 5.01 -11.05
N VAL A 229 11.59 5.97 -10.79
CA VAL A 229 10.14 5.76 -10.63
C VAL A 229 9.56 5.01 -11.83
N GLY A 230 8.78 3.96 -11.53
CA GLY A 230 8.19 3.04 -12.50
C GLY A 230 9.06 1.83 -12.84
N ALA A 231 10.34 1.81 -12.42
CA ALA A 231 11.18 0.63 -12.61
C ALA A 231 10.69 -0.53 -11.72
N GLU A 232 10.57 -1.71 -12.32
CA GLU A 232 10.40 -2.96 -11.58
C GLU A 232 11.77 -3.52 -11.19
N VAL A 233 11.90 -3.92 -9.93
CA VAL A 233 13.08 -4.63 -9.41
C VAL A 233 12.61 -5.99 -8.89
N SER A 234 13.19 -7.05 -9.45
CA SER A 234 12.96 -8.44 -9.04
C SER A 234 14.25 -9.05 -8.50
N VAL A 235 14.20 -9.64 -7.30
CA VAL A 235 15.35 -10.27 -6.63
C VAL A 235 15.15 -11.79 -6.62
N TYR A 236 16.16 -12.55 -7.08
CA TYR A 236 16.12 -14.01 -7.15
C TYR A 236 17.25 -14.63 -6.34
N ARG A 237 17.11 -15.90 -5.94
CA ARG A 237 18.23 -16.68 -5.42
C ARG A 237 19.38 -16.73 -6.43
N ALA A 238 20.61 -16.73 -5.91
CA ALA A 238 21.82 -16.78 -6.74
C ALA A 238 21.78 -17.97 -7.72
N GLY A 239 22.07 -17.69 -9.01
CA GLY A 239 22.07 -18.70 -10.07
C GLY A 239 20.70 -19.07 -10.64
N ALA A 240 19.60 -18.47 -10.17
CA ALA A 240 18.24 -18.80 -10.56
C ALA A 240 17.46 -17.60 -11.16
N LEU A 241 18.18 -16.68 -11.83
CA LEU A 241 17.57 -15.52 -12.47
C LEU A 241 16.43 -15.94 -13.43
N GLY A 242 15.25 -15.35 -13.24
CA GLY A 242 14.06 -15.62 -14.06
C GLY A 242 13.29 -16.90 -13.69
N GLN A 243 13.70 -17.62 -12.64
CA GLN A 243 12.92 -18.75 -12.12
C GLN A 243 11.97 -18.24 -11.03
N GLU A 244 10.66 -18.21 -11.30
CA GLU A 244 9.66 -17.69 -10.33
C GLU A 244 9.66 -18.46 -9.01
N SER A 245 9.96 -19.76 -9.01
CA SER A 245 10.11 -20.56 -7.79
C SER A 245 11.31 -20.14 -6.91
N ALA A 246 12.21 -19.31 -7.44
CA ALA A 246 13.37 -18.77 -6.77
C ALA A 246 13.29 -17.24 -6.57
N LEU A 247 12.16 -16.60 -6.91
CA LEU A 247 11.90 -15.21 -6.62
C LEU A 247 11.88 -14.99 -5.10
N LEU A 248 12.63 -14.00 -4.63
CA LEU A 248 12.70 -13.57 -3.24
C LEU A 248 11.81 -12.35 -2.99
N GLY A 249 11.62 -11.51 -4.00
CA GLY A 249 10.70 -10.38 -3.94
C GLY A 249 10.68 -9.61 -5.26
N ARG A 250 9.58 -8.92 -5.51
CA ARG A 250 9.37 -8.01 -6.65
C ARG A 250 8.71 -6.73 -6.14
N THR A 251 9.18 -5.58 -6.58
CA THR A 251 8.52 -4.31 -6.29
C THR A 251 8.74 -3.30 -7.42
N GLN A 252 7.83 -2.33 -7.54
CA GLN A 252 7.96 -1.20 -8.43
C GLN A 252 8.35 0.05 -7.63
N ILE A 253 9.33 0.81 -8.11
CA ILE A 253 9.73 2.05 -7.45
C ILE A 253 8.63 3.10 -7.65
N ALA A 254 8.02 3.54 -6.56
CA ALA A 254 7.04 4.62 -6.52
C ALA A 254 7.59 5.85 -5.78
N ALA A 255 7.05 7.03 -6.09
CA ALA A 255 7.40 8.28 -5.40
C ALA A 255 6.26 8.83 -4.52
N SER A 256 5.07 8.25 -4.63
CA SER A 256 3.88 8.66 -3.89
C SER A 256 3.09 7.44 -3.44
N ALA A 257 2.61 7.48 -2.21
CA ALA A 257 1.76 6.44 -1.64
C ALA A 257 0.72 7.05 -0.67
N GLY A 258 -0.42 6.37 -0.57
CA GLY A 258 -1.50 6.74 0.34
C GLY A 258 -2.27 8.00 -0.05
N TYR A 259 -2.56 8.84 0.94
CA TYR A 259 -3.41 10.03 0.78
C TYR A 259 -2.62 11.28 0.38
N ALA A 260 -1.54 11.59 1.10
CA ALA A 260 -0.64 12.71 0.83
C ALA A 260 0.83 12.36 1.17
N GLY A 261 1.17 11.06 1.15
CA GLY A 261 2.50 10.57 1.46
C GLY A 261 3.43 10.58 0.26
N GLY A 262 4.71 10.87 0.52
CA GLY A 262 5.80 10.53 -0.39
C GLY A 262 6.49 9.28 0.12
N ALA A 263 7.13 8.53 -0.78
CA ALA A 263 8.03 7.44 -0.41
C ALA A 263 9.44 7.78 -0.92
N GLU A 264 10.46 7.33 -0.20
CA GLU A 264 11.80 7.33 -0.78
C GLU A 264 11.80 6.42 -2.02
N PRO A 265 12.24 6.92 -3.19
CA PRO A 265 12.07 6.22 -4.46
C PRO A 265 13.15 5.16 -4.66
N VAL A 266 13.09 4.11 -3.85
CA VAL A 266 14.00 2.97 -3.84
C VAL A 266 13.20 1.67 -3.78
N ALA A 267 13.78 0.58 -4.29
CA ALA A 267 13.23 -0.75 -4.09
C ALA A 267 13.86 -1.37 -2.83
N ARG A 268 13.05 -1.57 -1.79
CA ARG A 268 13.47 -2.21 -0.53
C ARG A 268 13.01 -3.65 -0.48
N PHE A 269 13.89 -4.52 0.02
CA PHE A 269 13.59 -5.94 0.21
C PHE A 269 14.11 -6.39 1.57
N GLY A 270 13.21 -6.82 2.45
CA GLY A 270 13.56 -7.77 3.50
C GLY A 270 13.87 -9.12 2.88
N LEU A 271 15.03 -9.70 3.20
CA LEU A 271 15.41 -11.06 2.76
C LEU A 271 15.25 -12.08 3.89
N GLY A 272 14.72 -11.64 5.04
CA GLY A 272 14.49 -12.47 6.21
C GLY A 272 15.77 -13.02 6.84
N LEU A 273 15.61 -14.13 7.58
CA LEU A 273 16.72 -14.82 8.23
C LEU A 273 17.56 -15.60 7.19
N PRO A 274 18.90 -15.64 7.35
CA PRO A 274 19.72 -16.50 6.51
C PRO A 274 19.29 -17.96 6.66
N PRO A 275 19.43 -18.78 5.60
CA PRO A 275 19.28 -20.22 5.74
C PRO A 275 20.23 -20.71 6.83
N ARG A 276 19.72 -21.54 7.76
CA ARG A 276 20.56 -22.16 8.80
C ARG A 276 21.74 -22.84 8.12
N SER A 277 22.97 -22.45 8.49
CA SER A 277 24.16 -23.18 8.07
C SER A 277 24.04 -24.62 8.55
N THR A 278 23.91 -25.55 7.60
CA THR A 278 23.98 -26.99 7.84
C THR A 278 25.40 -27.42 8.16
#